data_AF-A0A2N0NB15-F1
#
_entry.id   AF-A0A2N0NB15-F1
#
_cell.length_a   1.000
_cell.length_b   1.000
_cell.length_c   1.000
_cell.angle_alpha   90.00
_cell.angle_beta   90.00
_cell.angle_gamma   90.00
#
_symmetry.space_group_name_H-M   'P 1'
#
loop_
_entity.id
_entity.type
_entity.pdbx_description
1 polymer ?
#
loop_
_entity_poly.entity_id
_entity_poly.type
_entity_poly.pdbx_seq_one_letter_code
_entity_poly.pdbx_strand_id
1 'polypeptide(L)'
;MGSDGKCTKCGCDAYSHFHTDVGMRTETKTINYVLEDVKAQYDMADADHKRISNDANQFQQAFANLQAKADDNYNKIRQLCSDL
;
A
#
# COMPACT_ATOMS: atom_id res chain seq x y z
N MET A 1 9.13 -17.01 3.20
CA MET A 1 9.95 -17.05 1.98
C MET A 1 11.01 -18.12 2.16
N GLY A 2 11.24 -18.93 1.13
CA GLY A 2 12.23 -20.00 1.10
C GLY A 2 13.58 -19.49 0.58
N SER A 3 14.54 -20.41 0.53
CA SER A 3 15.93 -20.17 0.12
C SER A 3 16.07 -19.64 -1.32
N ASP A 4 15.06 -19.87 -2.15
CA ASP A 4 14.97 -19.47 -3.56
C ASP A 4 14.26 -18.13 -3.76
N GLY A 5 13.91 -17.41 -2.68
CA GLY A 5 13.20 -16.14 -2.74
C GLY A 5 11.70 -16.27 -3.04
N LYS A 6 11.16 -17.50 -3.04
CA LYS A 6 9.74 -17.76 -3.27
C LYS A 6 8.99 -18.07 -1.98
N CYS A 7 7.68 -17.92 -1.98
CA CYS A 7 6.89 -18.34 -0.83
C CYS A 7 6.87 -19.87 -0.71
N THR A 8 7.22 -20.39 0.46
CA THR A 8 7.18 -21.82 0.77
C THR A 8 5.76 -22.42 0.82
N LYS A 9 4.72 -21.58 0.92
CA LYS A 9 3.32 -22.01 0.93
C LYS A 9 2.69 -22.05 -0.47
N CYS A 10 3.02 -21.12 -1.37
CA CYS A 10 2.34 -20.98 -2.66
C CYS A 10 3.26 -20.72 -3.88
N GLY A 11 4.58 -20.65 -3.70
CA GLY A 11 5.55 -20.54 -4.78
C GLY A 11 5.64 -19.16 -5.46
N CYS A 12 4.94 -18.13 -4.95
CA CYS A 12 4.98 -16.77 -5.51
C CYS A 12 6.26 -16.02 -5.14
N ASP A 13 6.72 -15.12 -6.02
CA ASP A 13 7.87 -14.25 -5.79
C ASP A 13 7.56 -13.10 -4.81
N ALA A 14 8.61 -12.54 -4.19
CA ALA A 14 8.51 -11.60 -3.07
C ALA A 14 7.76 -10.28 -3.35
N TYR A 15 7.77 -9.79 -4.58
CA TYR A 15 7.33 -8.43 -4.91
C TYR A 15 5.83 -8.17 -4.71
N SER A 16 5.00 -9.20 -4.55
CA SER A 16 3.56 -9.04 -4.28
C SER A 16 3.01 -10.13 -3.38
N HIS A 17 3.87 -10.70 -2.53
CA HIS A 17 3.52 -11.86 -1.74
C HIS A 17 2.95 -11.49 -0.37
N PHE A 18 1.64 -11.59 -0.21
CA PHE A 18 0.94 -11.40 1.07
C PHE A 18 0.06 -12.61 1.37
N HIS A 19 0.23 -13.20 2.55
CA HIS A 19 -0.71 -14.18 3.09
C HIS A 19 -1.49 -13.56 4.23
N THR A 20 -2.79 -13.52 4.05
CA THR A 20 -3.73 -13.37 5.15
C THR A 20 -4.08 -14.79 5.58
N ASP A 21 -3.41 -15.32 6.61
CA ASP A 21 -3.74 -16.62 7.22
C ASP A 21 -5.08 -16.52 8.00
N VAL A 22 -6.13 -16.04 7.35
CA VAL A 22 -7.50 -16.03 7.88
C VAL A 22 -8.16 -17.34 7.51
N GLY A 23 -7.93 -18.36 8.34
CA GLY A 23 -8.81 -19.53 8.38
C GLY A 23 -10.11 -19.15 9.08
N MET A 24 -11.26 -19.53 8.53
CA MET A 24 -12.52 -19.46 9.27
C MET A 24 -12.40 -20.33 10.52
N ARG A 25 -12.48 -19.70 11.70
CA ARG A 25 -12.56 -20.39 13.00
C ARG A 25 -13.98 -20.29 13.52
N THR A 26 -14.59 -21.42 13.85
CA THR A 26 -15.89 -21.48 14.52
C THR A 26 -15.66 -21.66 16.01
N GLU A 27 -15.91 -20.62 16.80
CA GLU A 27 -15.73 -20.63 18.26
C GLU A 27 -17.01 -20.13 18.93
N THR A 28 -17.42 -20.76 20.03
CA THR A 28 -18.51 -20.23 20.89
C THR A 28 -17.91 -19.27 21.90
N LYS A 29 -18.30 -18.00 21.86
CA LYS A 29 -17.89 -16.95 22.79
C LYS A 29 -19.10 -16.26 23.38
N THR A 30 -18.93 -15.60 24.53
CA THR A 30 -19.97 -14.71 25.05
C THR A 30 -20.09 -13.49 24.13
N ILE A 31 -21.28 -12.88 24.10
CA ILE A 31 -21.55 -11.74 23.23
C ILE A 31 -20.61 -10.55 23.51
N ASN A 32 -20.21 -10.35 24.76
CA ASN A 32 -19.27 -9.29 25.14
C ASN A 32 -17.90 -9.48 24.49
N TYR A 33 -17.36 -10.71 24.50
CA TYR A 33 -16.09 -11.01 23.82
C TYR A 33 -16.17 -10.78 22.32
N VAL A 34 -17.29 -11.15 21.69
CA VAL A 34 -17.49 -10.91 20.26
C VAL A 34 -17.53 -9.41 19.94
N LEU A 35 -18.21 -8.61 20.76
CA LEU A 35 -18.29 -7.16 20.57
C LEU A 35 -16.93 -6.48 20.74
N GLU A 36 -16.15 -6.87 21.75
CA GLU A 36 -14.79 -6.35 21.96
C GLU A 36 -13.86 -6.71 20.79
N ASP A 37 -13.92 -7.94 20.30
CA ASP A 37 -13.10 -8.40 19.17
C ASP A 37 -13.46 -7.66 17.87
N VAL A 38 -14.76 -7.54 17.56
CA VAL A 38 -15.23 -6.77 16.40
C VAL A 38 -14.80 -5.32 16.49
N LYS A 39 -14.87 -4.71 17.68
CA LYS A 39 -14.41 -3.34 17.89
C LYS A 39 -12.90 -3.21 17.66
N ALA A 40 -12.09 -4.13 18.17
CA ALA A 40 -10.65 -4.11 17.96
C ALA A 40 -10.29 -4.26 16.47
N GLN A 41 -10.97 -5.16 15.75
CA GLN A 41 -10.79 -5.32 14.31
C GLN A 41 -11.18 -4.05 13.54
N TYR A 42 -12.29 -3.42 13.91
CA TYR A 42 -12.71 -2.15 13.32
C TYR A 42 -11.70 -1.03 13.58
N ASP A 43 -11.25 -0.87 14.83
CA ASP A 43 -10.31 0.19 15.21
C ASP A 43 -8.95 0.02 14.48
N MET A 44 -8.50 -1.22 14.26
CA MET A 44 -7.32 -1.52 13.42
C MET A 44 -7.55 -1.16 11.95
N ALA A 45 -8.70 -1.55 11.38
CA ALA A 45 -9.03 -1.24 9.98
C ALA A 45 -9.14 0.26 9.72
N ASP A 46 -9.71 1.04 10.65
CA ASP A 46 -9.78 2.50 10.57
C ASP A 46 -8.38 3.15 10.61
N ALA A 47 -7.51 2.67 11.50
CA ALA A 47 -6.13 3.14 11.60
C ALA A 47 -5.34 2.85 10.31
N ASP A 48 -5.48 1.65 9.75
CA ASP A 48 -4.85 1.29 8.48
C ASP A 48 -5.39 2.09 7.30
N HIS A 49 -6.70 2.31 7.24
CA HIS A 49 -7.32 3.15 6.21
C HIS A 49 -6.76 4.57 6.23
N LYS A 50 -6.64 5.19 7.42
CA LYS A 50 -6.03 6.52 7.59
C LYS A 50 -4.57 6.55 7.15
N ARG A 51 -3.79 5.54 7.51
CA ARG A 51 -2.38 5.41 7.11
C ARG A 51 -2.25 5.34 5.59
N ILE A 52 -2.98 4.41 4.95
CA ILE A 52 -2.96 4.22 3.50
C ILE A 52 -3.41 5.49 2.77
N SER A 53 -4.45 6.17 3.28
CA SER A 53 -4.92 7.43 2.69
C SER A 53 -3.85 8.53 2.75
N ASN A 54 -3.10 8.63 3.85
CA ASN A 54 -2.01 9.59 3.96
C ASN A 54 -0.85 9.26 3.01
N ASP A 55 -0.45 7.99 2.93
CA ASP A 55 0.60 7.56 2.01
C ASP A 55 0.21 7.85 0.55
N ALA A 56 -1.02 7.54 0.16
CA ALA A 56 -1.55 7.84 -1.17
C ALA A 56 -1.49 9.34 -1.50
N ASN A 57 -1.88 10.21 -0.55
CA ASN A 57 -1.80 11.65 -0.71
C ASN A 57 -0.34 12.13 -0.90
N GLN A 58 0.60 11.58 -0.14
CA GLN A 58 2.02 11.91 -0.28
C GLN A 58 2.58 11.46 -1.63
N PHE A 59 2.25 10.26 -2.09
CA PHE A 59 2.65 9.78 -3.41
C PHE A 59 2.08 10.66 -4.54
N GLN A 60 0.80 11.06 -4.44
CA GLN A 60 0.18 11.94 -5.41
C GLN A 60 0.88 13.31 -5.48
N GLN A 61 1.24 13.89 -4.32
CA GLN A 61 2.00 15.15 -4.26
C GLN A 61 3.41 15.00 -4.84
N ALA A 62 4.12 13.93 -4.48
CA ALA A 62 5.46 13.66 -4.99
C ALA A 62 5.44 13.49 -6.52
N PHE A 63 4.45 12.76 -7.04
CA PHE A 63 4.27 12.56 -8.47
C PHE A 63 4.00 13.87 -9.20
N ALA A 64 3.07 14.69 -8.70
CA ALA A 64 2.77 16.00 -9.29
C ALA A 64 4.01 16.91 -9.34
N ASN A 65 4.82 16.91 -8.28
CA ASN A 65 6.06 17.69 -8.23
C ASN A 65 7.12 17.18 -9.23
N LEU A 66 7.25 15.86 -9.39
CA LEU A 66 8.17 15.27 -10.36
C LEU A 66 7.72 15.57 -11.80
N GLN A 67 6.42 15.49 -12.06
CA GLN A 67 5.85 15.81 -13.37
C GLN A 67 6.10 17.27 -13.73
N ALA A 68 5.81 18.22 -12.82
CA ALA A 68 6.07 19.64 -13.06
C ALA A 68 7.56 19.92 -13.35
N LYS A 69 8.48 19.29 -12.61
CA LYS A 69 9.93 19.42 -12.86
C LYS A 69 10.34 18.84 -14.21
N ALA A 70 9.77 17.70 -14.61
CA ALA A 70 10.04 17.10 -15.89
C ALA A 70 9.57 18.03 -17.02
N ASP A 71 8.34 18.53 -16.93
CA ASP A 71 7.75 19.45 -17.91
C ASP A 71 8.58 20.73 -18.05
N ASP A 72 8.99 21.34 -16.93
CA ASP A 72 9.88 22.50 -16.92
C ASP A 72 11.22 22.23 -17.63
N ASN A 73 11.83 21.07 -17.37
CA ASN A 73 13.09 20.70 -18.00
C ASN A 73 12.92 20.44 -19.51
N TYR A 74 11.85 19.75 -19.92
CA TYR A 74 11.53 19.56 -21.34
C TYR A 74 11.31 20.90 -22.05
N ASN A 75 10.61 21.84 -21.42
CA ASN A 75 10.39 23.18 -21.97
C ASN A 75 11.69 23.96 -22.15
N LYS A 76 12.61 23.91 -21.18
CA LYS A 76 13.95 24.52 -21.30
C LYS A 76 14.75 23.93 -22.45
N ILE A 77 14.77 22.60 -22.57
CA ILE A 77 15.46 21.91 -23.68
C ILE A 77 14.87 22.36 -25.02
N ARG A 78 13.53 22.43 -25.11
CA ARG A 78 12.83 22.86 -26.32
C ARG A 78 13.18 24.30 -26.72
N GLN A 79 13.27 25.21 -25.75
CA GLN A 79 13.71 26.59 -25.98
C GLN A 79 15.14 26.61 -26.53
N LEU A 80 16.08 25.94 -25.86
CA LEU A 80 17.47 25.86 -26.31
C LEU A 80 17.60 25.28 -27.73
N CYS A 81 16.79 24.28 -28.08
CA CYS A 81 16.76 23.73 -29.44
C CYS A 81 16.12 24.66 -30.48
N SER A 82 15.22 25.56 -30.07
CA SER A 82 14.55 26.51 -30.97
C SER A 82 15.37 27.79 -31.19
N ASP A 83 16.24 28.12 -30.24
CA ASP A 83 17.13 29.29 -30.30
C ASP A 83 18.43 29.04 -31.09
N LEU A 84 18.66 27.81 -31.56
CA LEU A 84 19.76 27.39 -32.46
C LEU A 84 19.37 27.56 -33.94
#